data_AF-A0A354Z851-F1
#
_entry.id   AF-A0A354Z851-F1
#
_cell.length_a   1.000
_cell.length_b   1.000
_cell.length_c   1.000
_cell.angle_alpha   90.00
_cell.angle_beta   90.00
_cell.angle_gamma   90.00
#
_symmetry.space_group_name_H-M   'P 1'
#
loop_
_entity.id
_entity.type
_entity.pdbx_description
1 polymer ?
#
loop_
_entity_poly.entity_id
_entity_poly.type
_entity_poly.pdbx_seq_one_letter_code
_entity_poly.pdbx_strand_id
1 'polypeptide(L)'
;GAPGIEIPDDQPRCDFAHWLLIDIPPSVSEIAAGACSDGFVAHGKQAPNGPAGSRQGRNDYSAWFAGNPDMAGDYLGYDGPFPPPNDLRLHRYFFRLFALDCPHLPLPERFGYPDLLRTLHGHILAETAIHASYSLHPARTGQTG
;
A
#
# COMPACT_ATOMS: atom_id res chain seq x y z
N GLY A 1 14.97 8.37 -9.65
CA GLY A 1 15.28 9.31 -10.73
C GLY A 1 16.59 8.93 -11.39
N ALA A 2 17.07 9.74 -12.33
CA ALA A 2 18.41 9.57 -12.88
C ALA A 2 19.47 9.92 -11.82
N PRO A 3 20.64 9.26 -11.81
CA PRO A 3 21.73 9.60 -10.89
C PRO A 3 22.09 11.10 -10.95
N GLY A 4 22.24 11.73 -9.79
CA GLY A 4 22.62 13.14 -9.67
C GLY A 4 21.50 14.16 -9.89
N ILE A 5 20.25 13.72 -10.12
CA ILE A 5 19.08 14.61 -10.21
C ILE A 5 18.22 14.42 -8.97
N GLU A 6 18.04 15.48 -8.19
CA GLU A 6 17.10 15.51 -7.06
C GLU A 6 15.65 15.67 -7.53
N ILE A 7 14.72 15.00 -6.84
CA ILE A 7 13.27 15.22 -6.96
C ILE A 7 12.91 16.31 -5.96
N PRO A 8 12.45 17.49 -6.40
CA PRO A 8 12.07 18.59 -5.51
C PRO A 8 10.92 18.22 -4.57
N ASP A 9 10.90 18.85 -3.40
CA ASP A 9 9.86 18.64 -2.38
C ASP A 9 8.46 19.02 -2.89
N ASP A 10 8.39 20.07 -3.71
CA ASP A 10 7.17 20.64 -4.28
C ASP A 10 6.69 19.97 -5.57
N GLN A 11 7.45 19.01 -6.12
CA GLN A 11 7.00 18.29 -7.32
C GLN A 11 5.63 17.61 -7.06
N PRO A 12 4.68 17.66 -8.03
CA PRO A 12 3.39 17.00 -7.86
C PRO A 12 3.56 15.51 -7.54
N ARG A 13 2.79 15.00 -6.58
CA ARG A 13 2.79 13.59 -6.16
C ARG A 13 1.45 12.96 -6.52
N CYS A 14 1.46 11.64 -6.72
CA CYS A 14 0.26 10.81 -6.76
C CYS A 14 0.23 9.91 -5.53
N ASP A 15 -0.94 9.34 -5.25
CA ASP A 15 -1.04 8.25 -4.27
C ASP A 15 -0.29 7.02 -4.80
N PHE A 16 0.24 6.22 -3.87
CA PHE A 16 0.85 4.93 -4.15
C PHE A 16 0.38 3.94 -3.08
N ALA A 17 -0.53 3.05 -3.45
CA ALA A 17 -1.09 2.05 -2.56
C ALA A 17 -0.10 0.90 -2.34
N HIS A 18 0.39 0.78 -1.11
CA HIS A 18 1.29 -0.30 -0.69
C HIS A 18 0.56 -1.58 -0.29
N TRP A 19 -0.72 -1.48 0.08
CA TRP A 19 -1.54 -2.61 0.53
C TRP A 19 -3.02 -2.31 0.42
N LEU A 20 -3.78 -3.26 -0.11
CA LEU A 20 -5.23 -3.24 -0.18
C LEU A 20 -5.76 -4.52 0.45
N LEU A 21 -6.45 -4.39 1.59
CA LEU A 21 -7.09 -5.50 2.31
C LEU A 21 -8.57 -5.16 2.51
N ILE A 22 -9.46 -6.03 2.06
CA ILE A 22 -10.91 -5.85 2.18
C ILE A 22 -11.55 -7.05 2.87
N ASP A 23 -12.82 -6.89 3.25
CA ASP A 23 -13.66 -7.94 3.84
C ASP A 23 -13.04 -8.56 5.11
N ILE A 24 -12.34 -7.74 5.89
CA ILE A 24 -11.85 -8.10 7.22
C ILE A 24 -13.07 -8.38 8.10
N PRO A 25 -13.22 -9.58 8.69
CA PRO A 25 -14.35 -9.86 9.56
C PRO A 25 -14.40 -8.90 10.76
N PRO A 26 -15.60 -8.47 11.21
CA PRO A 26 -15.72 -7.52 12.32
C PRO A 26 -15.23 -8.06 13.67
N SER A 27 -15.02 -9.38 13.78
CA SER A 27 -14.39 -10.03 14.94
C SER A 27 -12.88 -9.84 15.00
N VAL A 28 -12.23 -9.38 13.93
CA VAL A 28 -10.78 -9.13 13.88
C VAL A 28 -10.52 -7.74 14.44
N SER A 29 -9.91 -7.69 15.63
CA SER A 29 -9.53 -6.43 16.30
C SER A 29 -8.05 -6.09 16.21
N GLU A 30 -7.24 -6.98 15.65
CA GLU A 30 -5.79 -6.79 15.51
C GLU A 30 -5.24 -7.46 14.25
N ILE A 31 -4.16 -6.89 13.73
CA ILE A 31 -3.28 -7.53 12.76
C ILE A 31 -1.87 -7.41 13.33
N ALA A 32 -1.28 -8.53 13.75
CA ALA A 32 0.05 -8.53 14.35
C ALA A 32 1.12 -8.08 13.33
N ALA A 33 2.20 -7.49 13.83
CA ALA A 33 3.34 -7.10 13.01
C ALA A 33 3.86 -8.30 12.21
N GLY A 34 4.08 -8.12 10.91
CA GLY A 34 4.55 -9.17 9.99
C GLY A 34 3.49 -10.23 9.61
N ALA A 35 2.30 -10.24 10.22
CA ALA A 35 1.30 -11.30 9.96
C ALA A 35 0.83 -11.38 8.50
N CYS A 36 0.85 -10.25 7.79
CA CYS A 36 0.39 -10.17 6.40
C CYS A 36 1.53 -10.01 5.37
N SER A 37 2.80 -9.98 5.83
CA SER A 37 3.96 -9.83 4.95
C SER A 37 5.27 -10.10 5.70
N ASP A 38 6.13 -10.94 5.13
CA ASP A 38 7.49 -11.23 5.58
C ASP A 38 8.51 -10.86 4.48
N GLY A 39 8.43 -9.61 4.02
CA GLY A 39 9.33 -9.07 3.01
C GLY A 39 8.74 -9.00 1.60
N PHE A 40 9.59 -8.57 0.67
CA PHE A 40 9.26 -8.33 -0.73
C PHE A 40 9.51 -9.60 -1.57
N VAL A 41 8.64 -9.86 -2.55
CA VAL A 41 8.74 -11.04 -3.43
C VAL A 41 8.71 -10.56 -4.88
N ALA A 42 9.74 -10.92 -5.66
CA ALA A 42 9.78 -10.64 -7.10
C ALA A 42 8.56 -11.27 -7.80
N HIS A 43 7.97 -10.56 -8.77
CA HIS A 43 6.72 -10.92 -9.43
C HIS A 43 5.47 -10.93 -8.53
N GLY A 44 5.59 -10.49 -7.28
CA GLY A 44 4.47 -10.31 -6.36
C GLY A 44 4.05 -11.58 -5.60
N LYS A 45 3.43 -11.37 -4.43
CA LYS A 45 2.91 -12.45 -3.59
C LYS A 45 1.60 -12.97 -4.21
N GLN A 46 1.56 -14.23 -4.62
CA GLN A 46 0.37 -14.80 -5.27
C GLN A 46 -0.73 -15.19 -4.26
N ALA A 47 -0.36 -15.53 -3.02
CA ALA A 47 -1.27 -15.86 -1.94
C ALA A 47 -0.78 -15.25 -0.62
N PRO A 48 -0.82 -13.91 -0.47
CA PRO A 48 -0.35 -13.24 0.74
C PRO A 48 -1.27 -13.58 1.93
N ASN A 49 -0.65 -13.72 3.10
CA ASN A 49 -1.38 -13.96 4.34
C ASN A 49 -2.29 -12.76 4.69
N GLY A 50 -3.39 -13.05 5.36
CA GLY A 50 -4.33 -12.06 5.89
C GLY A 50 -5.28 -12.72 6.89
N PRO A 51 -6.07 -11.93 7.63
CA PRO A 51 -7.14 -12.46 8.46
C PRO A 51 -8.07 -13.39 7.64
N ALA A 52 -8.50 -14.51 8.23
CA ALA A 52 -9.35 -15.47 7.52
C ALA A 52 -10.63 -14.79 6.99
N GLY A 53 -10.95 -15.00 5.72
CA GLY A 53 -12.10 -14.38 5.04
C GLY A 53 -11.82 -13.04 4.36
N SER A 54 -10.68 -12.40 4.65
CA SER A 54 -10.27 -11.17 3.95
C SER A 54 -9.78 -11.43 2.52
N ARG A 55 -9.89 -10.43 1.66
CA ARG A 55 -9.39 -10.45 0.28
C ARG A 55 -8.34 -9.37 0.05
N GLN A 56 -7.40 -9.67 -0.84
CA GLN A 56 -6.22 -8.84 -1.11
C GLN A 56 -6.35 -8.22 -2.50
N GLY A 57 -6.22 -6.91 -2.57
CA GLY A 57 -6.23 -6.17 -3.84
C GLY A 57 -4.84 -6.04 -4.44
N ARG A 58 -4.80 -5.66 -5.71
CA ARG A 58 -3.56 -5.38 -6.43
C ARG A 58 -3.00 -4.02 -6.03
N ASN A 59 -1.82 -4.02 -5.44
CA ASN A 59 -1.11 -2.82 -5.03
C ASN A 59 -0.35 -2.19 -6.22
N ASP A 60 0.14 -0.95 -6.04
CA ASP A 60 0.69 -0.14 -7.14
C ASP A 60 2.08 -0.59 -7.60
N TYR A 61 2.75 -1.51 -6.90
CA TYR A 61 3.98 -2.14 -7.39
C TYR A 61 3.76 -2.91 -8.70
N SER A 62 2.54 -3.39 -8.94
CA SER A 62 2.17 -4.06 -10.19
C SER A 62 2.30 -3.13 -11.39
N ALA A 63 1.85 -1.89 -11.26
CA ALA A 63 1.99 -0.89 -12.31
C ALA A 63 3.44 -0.38 -12.38
N TRP A 64 4.08 -0.19 -11.23
CA TRP A 64 5.47 0.29 -11.14
C TRP A 64 6.46 -0.64 -11.85
N PHE A 65 6.31 -1.96 -11.69
CA PHE A 65 7.22 -2.95 -12.28
C PHE A 65 6.76 -3.52 -13.63
N ALA A 66 5.64 -3.06 -14.19
CA ALA A 66 5.08 -3.61 -15.43
C ALA A 66 6.06 -3.60 -16.62
N GLY A 67 6.98 -2.63 -16.66
CA GLY A 67 8.01 -2.51 -17.71
C GLY A 67 9.33 -3.25 -17.42
N ASN A 68 9.47 -3.92 -16.28
CA ASN A 68 10.68 -4.64 -15.90
C ASN A 68 10.43 -6.16 -15.92
N PRO A 69 10.95 -6.93 -16.91
CA PRO A 69 10.69 -8.36 -17.03
C PRO A 69 11.07 -9.19 -15.80
N ASP A 70 12.12 -8.79 -15.08
CA ASP A 70 12.60 -9.50 -13.88
C ASP A 70 11.69 -9.25 -12.65
N MET A 71 10.77 -8.30 -12.75
CA MET A 71 9.92 -7.85 -11.64
C MET A 71 8.44 -7.82 -11.99
N ALA A 72 8.07 -7.88 -13.27
CA ALA A 72 6.69 -7.76 -13.71
C ALA A 72 5.83 -8.87 -13.11
N GLY A 73 4.65 -8.51 -12.60
CA GLY A 73 3.73 -9.43 -11.95
C GLY A 73 2.59 -8.69 -11.26
N ASP A 74 1.64 -9.45 -10.73
CA ASP A 74 0.59 -8.92 -9.86
C ASP A 74 1.08 -8.95 -8.40
N TYR A 75 1.23 -7.77 -7.83
CA TYR A 75 1.61 -7.57 -6.45
C TYR A 75 0.37 -7.47 -5.59
N LEU A 76 0.16 -8.47 -4.74
CA LEU A 76 -0.86 -8.52 -3.70
C LEU A 76 -0.21 -8.44 -2.31
N GLY A 77 -1.00 -8.10 -1.29
CA GLY A 77 -0.52 -7.97 0.08
C GLY A 77 0.27 -6.68 0.31
N TYR A 78 0.91 -6.59 1.47
CA TYR A 78 1.72 -5.43 1.84
C TYR A 78 3.15 -5.57 1.30
N ASP A 79 3.60 -4.55 0.57
CA ASP A 79 4.99 -4.32 0.21
C ASP A 79 5.45 -2.99 0.82
N GLY A 80 6.57 -3.02 1.55
CA GLY A 80 7.01 -1.93 2.41
C GLY A 80 7.45 -0.65 1.68
N PRO A 81 7.78 0.41 2.43
CA PRO A 81 8.20 1.69 1.84
C PRO A 81 9.52 1.54 1.06
N PHE A 82 9.54 2.03 -0.18
CA PHE A 82 10.75 2.13 -1.01
C PHE A 82 10.79 3.47 -1.75
N PRO A 83 10.87 4.61 -1.02
CA PRO A 83 10.88 5.93 -1.65
C PRO A 83 12.16 6.13 -2.47
N PRO A 84 12.15 6.95 -3.54
CA PRO A 84 13.36 7.18 -4.31
C PRO A 84 14.48 7.77 -3.43
N PRO A 85 15.74 7.27 -3.53
CA PRO A 85 16.85 7.77 -2.72
C PRO A 85 17.25 9.21 -3.07
N ASN A 86 16.86 9.68 -4.25
CA ASN A 86 17.07 11.04 -4.75
C ASN A 86 15.83 11.93 -4.52
N ASP A 87 14.96 11.60 -3.56
CA ASP A 87 13.78 12.40 -3.23
C ASP A 87 14.03 13.27 -2.00
N LEU A 88 13.98 14.59 -2.20
CA LEU A 88 14.15 15.56 -1.12
C LEU A 88 12.95 15.58 -0.17
N ARG A 89 11.83 14.94 -0.50
CA ARG A 89 10.64 14.89 0.35
C ARG A 89 10.72 13.73 1.35
N LEU A 90 10.29 13.99 2.59
CA LEU A 90 9.99 12.92 3.54
C LEU A 90 8.63 12.31 3.19
N HIS A 91 8.59 11.01 2.88
CA HIS A 91 7.36 10.32 2.52
C HIS A 91 6.57 9.94 3.78
N ARG A 92 5.24 10.04 3.70
CA ARG A 92 4.31 9.62 4.75
C ARG A 92 3.51 8.43 4.25
N TYR A 93 3.52 7.36 5.02
CA TYR A 93 2.84 6.10 4.70
C TYR A 93 1.64 5.96 5.63
N PHE A 94 0.45 6.14 5.09
CA PHE A 94 -0.80 6.07 5.85
C PHE A 94 -1.35 4.65 5.84
N PHE A 95 -1.65 4.12 7.02
CA PHE A 95 -2.49 2.94 7.20
C PHE A 95 -3.87 3.44 7.59
N ARG A 96 -4.84 3.32 6.67
CA ARG A 96 -6.23 3.77 6.85
C ARG A 96 -7.10 2.54 7.08
N LEU A 97 -7.92 2.59 8.12
CA LEU A 97 -8.91 1.55 8.45
C LEU A 97 -10.30 2.16 8.34
N PHE A 98 -11.17 1.48 7.61
CA PHE A 98 -12.56 1.90 7.38
C PHE A 98 -13.51 0.87 7.98
N ALA A 99 -14.44 1.33 8.82
CA ALA A 99 -15.61 0.55 9.20
C ALA A 99 -16.71 0.76 8.15
N LEU A 100 -17.28 -0.33 7.64
CA LEU A 100 -18.24 -0.30 6.55
C LEU A 100 -19.62 -0.81 6.98
N ASP A 101 -20.66 -0.37 6.28
CA ASP A 101 -22.05 -0.79 6.49
C ASP A 101 -22.41 -2.13 5.81
N CYS A 102 -21.47 -2.70 5.05
CA CYS A 102 -21.64 -3.94 4.33
C CYS A 102 -20.59 -4.98 4.75
N PRO A 103 -20.95 -6.29 4.81
CA PRO A 103 -20.02 -7.34 5.19
C PRO A 103 -19.02 -7.70 4.09
N HIS A 104 -19.35 -7.42 2.82
CA HIS A 104 -18.50 -7.69 1.67
C HIS A 104 -18.62 -6.57 0.65
N LEU A 105 -17.48 -6.08 0.16
CA LEU A 105 -17.49 -5.11 -0.93
C LEU A 105 -17.82 -5.79 -2.27
N PRO A 106 -18.66 -5.17 -3.12
CA PRO A 106 -19.00 -5.68 -4.44
C PRO A 106 -17.86 -5.45 -5.46
N LEU A 107 -16.67 -5.97 -5.13
CA LEU A 107 -15.47 -5.95 -5.95
C LEU A 107 -15.22 -7.34 -6.55
N PRO A 108 -14.73 -7.40 -7.81
CA PRO A 108 -14.27 -8.66 -8.39
C PRO A 108 -13.06 -9.21 -7.62
N GLU A 109 -12.64 -10.44 -7.94
CA GLU A 109 -11.45 -11.05 -7.34
C GLU A 109 -10.19 -10.20 -7.54
N ARG A 110 -10.05 -9.59 -8.73
CA ARG A 110 -8.95 -8.70 -9.07
C ARG A 110 -9.41 -7.25 -9.10
N PHE A 111 -8.96 -6.44 -8.16
CA PHE A 111 -9.27 -5.02 -8.07
C PHE A 111 -8.02 -4.21 -7.70
N GLY A 112 -7.99 -2.94 -8.10
CA GLY A 112 -6.93 -2.00 -7.74
C GLY A 112 -7.40 -0.89 -6.81
N TYR A 113 -6.48 -0.01 -6.43
CA TYR A 113 -6.77 1.11 -5.53
C TYR A 113 -7.89 2.04 -6.03
N PRO A 114 -7.96 2.42 -7.33
CA PRO A 114 -9.05 3.27 -7.82
C PRO A 114 -10.43 2.61 -7.77
N ASP A 115 -10.51 1.29 -7.91
CA ASP A 115 -11.76 0.54 -7.78
C ASP A 115 -12.21 0.52 -6.32
N LEU A 116 -11.28 0.23 -5.40
CA LEU A 116 -11.56 0.23 -3.97
C LEU A 116 -12.06 1.59 -3.50
N LEU A 117 -11.39 2.69 -3.83
CA LEU A 117 -11.81 4.03 -3.43
C LEU A 117 -13.23 4.37 -3.90
N ARG A 118 -13.55 4.02 -5.15
CA ARG A 118 -14.88 4.24 -5.71
C ARG A 118 -15.93 3.40 -4.98
N THR A 119 -15.62 2.15 -4.68
CA THR A 119 -16.53 1.24 -3.99
C THR A 119 -16.68 1.57 -2.50
N LEU A 120 -15.69 2.18 -1.85
CA LEU A 120 -15.83 2.66 -0.47
C LEU A 120 -16.80 3.84 -0.35
N HIS A 121 -16.94 4.64 -1.41
CA HIS A 121 -17.81 5.82 -1.40
C HIS A 121 -19.28 5.42 -1.15
N GLY A 122 -19.84 5.92 -0.05
CA GLY A 122 -21.21 5.62 0.37
C GLY A 122 -21.36 4.47 1.37
N HIS A 123 -20.28 3.73 1.66
CA HIS A 123 -20.29 2.59 2.59
C HIS A 123 -19.56 2.86 3.92
N ILE A 124 -18.79 3.95 4.01
CA ILE A 124 -17.97 4.26 5.20
C ILE A 124 -18.86 4.75 6.35
N LEU A 125 -18.84 4.00 7.46
CA LEU A 125 -19.44 4.39 8.74
C LEU A 125 -18.46 5.18 9.61
N ALA A 126 -17.20 4.78 9.61
CA ALA A 126 -16.13 5.44 10.36
C ALA A 126 -14.76 5.18 9.70
N GLU A 127 -13.80 6.06 9.97
CA GLU A 127 -12.43 5.95 9.50
C GLU A 127 -11.46 6.28 10.64
N THR A 128 -10.33 5.58 10.68
CA THR A 128 -9.15 6.01 11.43
C THR A 128 -7.90 5.81 10.59
N ALA A 129 -6.86 6.58 10.89
CA ALA A 129 -5.57 6.45 10.21
C ALA A 129 -4.41 6.67 11.18
N ILE A 130 -3.36 5.90 10.98
CA ILE A 130 -2.03 6.19 11.51
C ILE A 130 -1.08 6.38 10.34
N HIS A 131 0.02 7.10 10.55
CA HIS A 131 1.07 7.18 9.56
C HIS A 131 2.45 7.10 10.19
N ALA A 132 3.40 6.64 9.39
CA ALA A 132 4.82 6.71 9.69
C ALA A 132 5.55 7.42 8.55
N SER A 133 6.70 8.00 8.87
CA SER A 133 7.53 8.70 7.90
C SER A 133 8.77 7.89 7.55
N TYR A 134 9.18 7.85 6.28
CA TYR A 134 10.41 7.18 5.85
C TYR A 134 11.05 7.88 4.66
N SER A 135 12.38 7.84 4.59
CA SER A 135 13.17 8.38 3.47
C SER A 135 14.44 7.57 3.28
N LEU A 136 14.83 7.36 2.02
CA LEU A 136 16.13 6.82 1.63
C LEU A 136 17.13 7.94 1.30
N HIS A 137 16.73 9.21 1.36
CA HIS A 137 17.62 10.32 1.05
C HIS A 137 18.68 10.52 2.14
N PRO A 138 19.99 10.57 1.80
CA PRO A 138 21.08 10.63 2.78
C PRO A 138 20.97 11.78 3.78
N ALA A 139 20.50 12.95 3.34
CA ALA A 139 20.34 14.12 4.23
C ALA A 139 19.16 13.99 5.23
N ARG A 140 18.34 12.93 5.14
CA ARG A 140 17.18 12.69 6.00
C ARG A 140 17.28 11.39 6.81
N THR A 141 18.35 10.62 6.61
CA THR A 141 18.58 9.36 7.33
C THR A 141 18.64 9.63 8.84
N GLY A 142 17.74 9.01 9.62
CA GLY A 142 17.64 9.18 11.08
C GLY A 142 16.56 10.14 11.58
N GLN A 143 15.82 10.83 10.69
CA GLN A 143 14.64 11.61 11.09
C GLN A 143 13.40 10.72 11.14
N THR A 144 13.05 10.22 12.32
CA THR A 144 11.74 9.59 12.59
C THR A 144 10.80 10.66 13.14
N GLY A 145 9.69 10.92 12.43
CA GLY A 145 8.61 11.82 12.86
C GLY A 145 7.27 11.14 12.74
#